data_AF-A0A1S8KJ87-F1
#
_entry.id   AF-A0A1S8KJ87-F1
#
_cell.length_a   1.000
_cell.length_b   1.000
_cell.length_c   1.000
_cell.angle_alpha   90.00
_cell.angle_beta   90.00
_cell.angle_gamma   90.00
#
_symmetry.space_group_name_H-M   'P 1'
#
loop_
_entity.id
_entity.type
_entity.pdbx_description
1 polymer ?
#
loop_
_entity_poly.entity_id
_entity_poly.type
_entity_poly.pdbx_seq_one_letter_code
_entity_poly.pdbx_strand_id
1 'polypeptide(L)'
;MKERQEEILQLLTENQQGLTASDVAERLTIDRSNASRYLSELYKAHHIVKTAGRPVVYSLPTEKSKSDEVHVDSSTQVTFETLVGENDSLKVSIQQAKAAILYPPRGLHTIIFGETGTGKSMFAECMYHFAIDSEMLSADAPFVSFNCADYAQNPQLLFGHIFGIKKGAYTGAAQDSPGLIAKA
;
A
#
# COMPACT_ATOMS: atom_id res chain seq x y z
N MET A 1 14.74 26.81 -15.36
CA MET A 1 14.26 25.49 -14.92
C MET A 1 13.08 25.58 -13.94
N LYS A 2 13.05 26.54 -13.00
CA LYS A 2 11.92 26.73 -12.07
C LYS A 2 10.63 27.25 -12.72
N GLU A 3 10.75 28.17 -13.69
CA GLU A 3 9.60 28.78 -14.40
C GLU A 3 8.65 27.74 -15.04
N ARG A 4 9.21 26.71 -15.69
CA ARG A 4 8.42 25.62 -16.29
C ARG A 4 7.74 24.71 -15.27
N GLN A 5 8.31 24.56 -14.08
CA GLN A 5 7.71 23.76 -13.01
C GLN A 5 6.53 24.53 -12.37
N GLU A 6 6.63 25.85 -12.25
CA GLU A 6 5.54 26.72 -11.79
C GLU A 6 4.36 26.73 -12.77
N GLU A 7 4.61 26.78 -14.08
CA GLU A 7 3.57 26.63 -15.12
C GLU A 7 2.80 25.31 -14.99
N ILE A 8 3.50 24.20 -14.72
CA ILE A 8 2.87 22.88 -14.54
C ILE A 8 2.01 22.85 -13.27
N LEU A 9 2.48 23.46 -12.17
CA LEU A 9 1.71 23.56 -10.92
C LEU A 9 0.44 24.41 -11.12
N GLN A 10 0.53 25.50 -11.88
CA GLN A 10 -0.63 26.32 -12.22
C GLN A 10 -1.65 25.54 -13.05
N LEU A 11 -1.20 24.81 -14.08
CA LEU A 11 -2.08 23.94 -14.87
C LEU A 11 -2.77 22.84 -14.05
N LEU A 12 -2.06 22.26 -13.08
CA LEU A 12 -2.64 21.27 -12.16
C LEU A 12 -3.62 21.91 -11.16
N THR A 13 -3.43 23.18 -10.81
CA THR A 13 -4.37 23.94 -9.95
C THR A 13 -5.68 24.21 -10.68
N GLU A 14 -5.61 24.53 -11.97
CA GLU A 14 -6.79 24.79 -12.82
C GLU A 14 -7.58 23.52 -13.16
N ASN A 15 -6.98 22.33 -13.00
CA ASN A 15 -7.58 21.05 -13.39
C ASN A 15 -7.71 20.10 -12.19
N GLN A 16 -8.87 20.12 -11.53
CA GLN A 16 -9.18 19.28 -10.37
C GLN A 16 -9.15 17.76 -10.64
N GLN A 17 -9.20 17.33 -11.91
CA GLN A 17 -9.22 15.90 -12.29
C GLN A 17 -7.82 15.29 -12.53
N GLY A 18 -6.74 16.06 -12.33
CA GLY A 18 -5.37 15.62 -12.59
C GLY A 18 -5.04 15.50 -14.09
N LEU A 19 -3.75 15.47 -14.42
CA LEU A 19 -3.25 15.46 -15.81
C LEU A 19 -2.20 14.37 -16.02
N THR A 20 -2.21 13.74 -17.19
CA THR A 20 -1.14 12.81 -17.59
C THR A 20 0.06 13.56 -18.16
N ALA A 21 1.20 12.88 -18.27
CA ALA A 21 2.37 13.45 -18.93
C ALA A 21 2.12 13.81 -20.41
N SER A 22 1.16 13.16 -21.07
CA SER A 22 0.75 13.50 -22.44
C SER A 22 -0.08 14.78 -22.46
N ASP A 23 -1.03 14.94 -21.53
CA ASP A 23 -1.87 16.14 -21.45
C ASP A 23 -1.05 17.39 -21.13
N VAL A 24 -0.07 17.26 -20.24
CA VAL A 24 0.87 18.35 -19.90
C VAL A 24 1.75 18.71 -21.10
N ALA A 25 2.20 17.71 -21.86
CA ALA A 25 3.02 17.92 -23.06
C ALA A 25 2.26 18.70 -24.15
N GLU A 26 0.99 18.33 -24.39
CA GLU A 26 0.13 19.01 -25.37
C GLU A 26 -0.18 20.46 -24.95
N ARG A 27 -0.55 20.68 -23.68
CA ARG A 27 -0.94 22.01 -23.19
C ARG A 27 0.22 22.99 -23.10
N LEU A 28 1.41 22.52 -22.76
CA LEU A 28 2.61 23.37 -22.67
C LEU A 28 3.42 23.38 -23.97
N THR A 29 2.99 22.65 -25.01
CA THR A 29 3.72 22.48 -26.27
C THR A 29 5.19 22.07 -26.06
N ILE A 30 5.39 21.08 -25.18
CA ILE A 30 6.72 20.52 -24.87
C ILE A 30 6.75 19.02 -25.17
N ASP A 31 7.94 18.45 -25.34
CA ASP A 31 8.08 17.00 -25.46
C ASP A 31 7.56 16.26 -24.23
N ARG A 32 6.86 15.14 -24.47
CA ARG A 32 6.39 14.23 -23.41
C ARG A 32 7.50 13.79 -22.46
N SER A 33 8.71 13.59 -22.98
CA SER A 33 9.89 13.24 -22.17
C SER A 33 10.27 14.36 -21.19
N ASN A 34 10.15 15.62 -21.61
CA ASN A 34 10.41 16.78 -20.75
C ASN A 34 9.29 16.96 -19.73
N ALA A 35 8.02 16.81 -20.14
CA ALA A 35 6.87 16.84 -19.24
C ALA A 35 6.99 15.77 -18.14
N SER A 36 7.31 14.53 -18.51
CA SER A 36 7.52 13.42 -17.57
C SER A 36 8.66 13.69 -16.58
N ARG A 37 9.74 14.34 -17.04
CA ARG A 37 10.87 14.71 -16.18
C ARG A 37 10.48 15.75 -15.14
N TYR A 38 9.82 16.83 -15.55
CA TYR A 38 9.39 17.89 -14.63
C TYR A 38 8.36 17.40 -13.62
N LEU A 39 7.39 16.57 -14.05
CA LEU A 39 6.43 15.94 -13.15
C LEU A 39 7.10 15.00 -12.15
N SER A 40 8.13 14.25 -12.57
CA SER A 40 8.90 13.38 -11.68
C SER A 40 9.72 14.18 -10.64
N GLU A 41 10.26 15.33 -11.03
CA GLU A 41 10.98 16.25 -10.12
C GLU A 41 10.02 16.88 -9.10
N LEU A 42 8.85 17.36 -9.54
CA LEU A 42 7.81 17.90 -8.66
C LEU A 42 7.26 16.86 -7.68
N TYR A 43 7.10 15.61 -8.12
CA TYR A 43 6.72 14.50 -7.23
C TYR A 43 7.79 14.21 -6.17
N LYS A 44 9.08 14.17 -6.57
CA LYS A 44 10.20 14.00 -5.62
C LYS A 44 10.31 15.15 -4.62
N ALA A 45 9.92 16.36 -5.02
CA ALA A 45 9.86 17.53 -4.17
C ALA A 45 8.57 17.63 -3.32
N HIS A 46 7.71 16.59 -3.34
CA HIS A 46 6.45 16.51 -2.60
C HIS A 46 5.43 17.62 -2.92
N HIS A 47 5.54 18.24 -4.10
CA HIS A 47 4.59 19.27 -4.55
C HIS A 47 3.34 18.70 -5.23
N ILE A 48 3.41 17.46 -5.73
CA ILE A 48 2.31 16.77 -6.43
C ILE A 48 2.27 15.29 -6.07
N VAL A 49 1.09 14.68 -6.23
CA VAL A 49 0.88 13.24 -6.07
C VAL A 49 0.62 12.60 -7.44
N LYS A 50 0.87 11.29 -7.56
CA LYS A 50 0.62 10.52 -8.80
C LYS A 50 -0.30 9.33 -8.50
N THR A 51 -1.16 8.96 -9.44
CA THR A 51 -1.93 7.71 -9.34
C THR A 51 -1.05 6.49 -9.60
N ALA A 52 -1.31 5.41 -8.87
CA ALA A 52 -0.76 4.09 -9.13
C ALA A 52 -1.61 3.40 -10.21
N GLY A 53 -1.31 3.70 -11.48
CA GLY A 53 -2.07 3.15 -12.60
C GLY A 53 -1.47 3.50 -13.96
N ARG A 54 -2.01 2.87 -15.00
CA ARG A 54 -1.73 3.24 -16.40
C ARG A 54 -3.04 3.72 -17.03
N PRO A 55 -3.15 4.98 -17.48
CA PRO A 55 -2.11 6.02 -17.49
C PRO A 55 -1.83 6.64 -16.11
N VAL A 56 -0.58 7.08 -15.90
CA VAL A 56 -0.17 7.81 -14.67
C VAL A 56 -0.71 9.23 -14.74
N VAL A 57 -1.53 9.61 -13.77
CA VAL A 57 -2.14 10.94 -13.63
C VAL A 57 -1.51 11.64 -12.43
N TYR A 58 -1.14 12.91 -12.61
CA TYR A 58 -0.57 13.76 -11.58
C TYR A 58 -1.61 14.77 -11.10
N SER A 59 -1.67 15.03 -9.79
CA SER A 59 -2.60 15.98 -9.18
C SER A 59 -1.98 16.67 -7.96
N LEU A 60 -2.62 17.74 -7.47
CA LEU A 60 -2.16 18.44 -6.28
C LEU A 60 -2.45 17.64 -5.00
N PRO A 61 -1.59 17.75 -3.97
CA PRO A 61 -1.85 17.12 -2.67
C PRO A 61 -3.11 17.73 -2.07
N THR A 62 -4.16 16.92 -1.91
CA THR A 62 -5.32 17.31 -1.09
C THR A 62 -4.93 17.09 0.37
N GLU A 63 -5.30 17.98 1.29
CA GLU A 63 -4.82 18.01 2.71
C GLU A 63 -5.15 16.78 3.60
N LYS A 64 -5.38 15.59 3.04
CA LYS A 64 -5.67 14.36 3.79
C LYS A 64 -4.55 13.33 3.82
N SER A 65 -3.30 13.69 3.54
CA SER A 65 -2.19 12.71 3.55
C SER A 65 -0.98 13.21 4.32
N LYS A 66 -1.07 13.12 5.65
CA LYS A 66 0.09 13.07 6.56
C LYS A 66 -0.03 11.83 7.45
N SER A 67 0.36 10.70 6.89
CA SER A 67 0.92 9.55 7.62
C SER A 67 1.56 8.63 6.60
N ASP A 68 2.76 8.16 6.90
CA ASP A 68 3.49 7.13 6.17
C ASP A 68 2.78 5.77 6.30
N GLU A 69 1.55 5.70 5.78
CA GLU A 69 0.86 4.45 5.53
C GLU A 69 1.16 4.04 4.10
N VAL A 70 1.71 2.84 3.95
CA VAL A 70 1.76 2.14 2.68
C VAL A 70 0.31 1.96 2.23
N HIS A 71 -0.18 2.89 1.42
CA HIS A 71 -1.45 2.76 0.74
C HIS A 71 -1.40 1.53 -0.16
N VAL A 72 -2.01 0.43 0.30
CA VAL A 72 -2.50 -0.62 -0.59
C VAL A 72 -3.66 0.00 -1.37
N ASP A 73 -3.56 -0.03 -2.70
CA ASP A 73 -4.49 0.60 -3.63
C ASP A 73 -5.95 0.22 -3.32
N SER A 74 -6.74 1.16 -2.80
CA SER A 74 -8.17 0.94 -2.50
C SER A 74 -9.08 0.92 -3.73
N SER A 75 -8.55 0.65 -4.93
CA SER A 75 -9.31 0.78 -6.18
C SER A 75 -9.88 -0.53 -6.72
N THR A 76 -9.66 -1.66 -6.05
CA THR A 76 -10.43 -2.89 -6.28
C THR A 76 -10.40 -3.69 -4.98
N GLN A 77 -11.50 -3.76 -4.23
CA GLN A 77 -11.57 -4.65 -3.08
C GLN A 77 -11.40 -6.08 -3.59
N VAL A 78 -10.26 -6.69 -3.25
CA VAL A 78 -9.94 -8.04 -3.69
C VAL A 78 -10.60 -9.01 -2.72
N THR A 79 -11.75 -9.56 -3.12
CA THR A 79 -12.49 -10.57 -2.34
C THR A 79 -12.31 -11.97 -2.92
N PHE A 80 -12.67 -13.00 -2.16
CA PHE A 80 -12.61 -14.38 -2.65
C PHE A 80 -13.40 -14.59 -3.95
N GLU A 81 -14.54 -13.91 -4.07
CA GLU A 81 -15.45 -14.00 -5.23
C GLU A 81 -14.83 -13.41 -6.50
N THR A 82 -13.79 -12.57 -6.36
CA THR A 82 -13.05 -12.01 -7.50
C THR A 82 -11.90 -12.90 -7.97
N LEU A 83 -11.57 -13.97 -7.24
CA LEU A 83 -10.45 -14.85 -7.59
C LEU A 83 -10.79 -15.79 -8.75
N VAL A 84 -9.90 -15.83 -9.74
CA VAL A 84 -9.97 -16.84 -10.81
C VAL A 84 -9.81 -18.23 -10.19
N GLY A 85 -10.79 -19.10 -10.41
CA GLY A 85 -10.79 -20.46 -9.85
C GLY A 85 -11.47 -20.59 -8.49
N GLU A 86 -12.20 -19.56 -8.01
CA GLU A 86 -12.96 -19.60 -6.74
C GLU A 86 -13.85 -20.84 -6.60
N ASN A 87 -14.58 -21.20 -7.67
CA ASN A 87 -15.44 -22.38 -7.69
C ASN A 87 -14.75 -23.67 -8.16
N ASP A 88 -13.45 -23.61 -8.47
CA ASP A 88 -12.68 -24.70 -9.05
C ASP A 88 -11.41 -24.96 -8.22
N SER A 89 -10.22 -24.69 -8.76
CA SER A 89 -8.92 -25.02 -8.15
C SER A 89 -8.69 -24.38 -6.77
N LEU A 90 -9.30 -23.22 -6.48
CA LEU A 90 -9.15 -22.52 -5.20
C LEU A 90 -10.26 -22.86 -4.19
N LYS A 91 -11.31 -23.57 -4.60
CA LYS A 91 -12.50 -23.80 -3.78
C LYS A 91 -12.18 -24.36 -2.39
N VAL A 92 -11.33 -25.39 -2.34
CA VAL A 92 -10.94 -26.05 -1.08
C VAL A 92 -10.15 -25.09 -0.18
N SER A 93 -9.17 -24.38 -0.74
CA SER A 93 -8.35 -23.41 0.00
C SER A 93 -9.19 -22.25 0.53
N ILE A 94 -10.14 -21.74 -0.27
CA ILE A 94 -11.07 -20.68 0.15
C ILE A 94 -11.96 -21.16 1.28
N GLN A 95 -12.51 -22.39 1.20
CA GLN A 95 -13.33 -22.96 2.27
C GLN A 95 -12.54 -23.12 3.57
N GLN A 96 -11.30 -23.61 3.50
CA GLN A 96 -10.40 -23.71 4.66
C GLN A 96 -10.10 -22.34 5.26
N ALA A 97 -9.84 -21.34 4.42
CA ALA A 97 -9.57 -19.98 4.86
C ALA A 97 -10.79 -19.36 5.56
N LYS A 98 -11.98 -19.45 4.95
CA LYS A 98 -13.24 -18.97 5.55
C LYS A 98 -13.51 -19.67 6.89
N ALA A 99 -13.32 -21.00 6.97
CA ALA A 99 -13.49 -21.75 8.22
C ALA A 99 -12.47 -21.35 9.30
N ALA A 100 -11.22 -21.12 8.93
CA ALA A 100 -10.18 -20.67 9.85
C ALA A 100 -10.50 -19.28 10.43
N ILE A 101 -11.01 -18.37 9.61
CA ILE A 101 -11.40 -17.01 10.04
C ILE A 101 -12.59 -17.07 11.01
N LEU A 102 -13.64 -17.84 10.67
CA LEU A 102 -14.87 -17.93 11.47
C LEU A 102 -14.71 -18.71 12.77
N TYR A 103 -13.55 -19.35 13.01
CA TYR A 103 -13.35 -20.18 14.19
C TYR A 103 -13.32 -19.32 15.48
N PRO A 104 -14.18 -19.57 16.48
CA PRO A 104 -14.21 -18.76 17.69
C PRO A 104 -12.95 -18.90 18.56
N PRO A 105 -12.56 -17.88 19.35
CA PRO A 105 -13.20 -16.56 19.47
C PRO A 105 -12.61 -15.49 18.53
N ARG A 106 -11.45 -15.72 17.91
CA ARG A 106 -10.67 -14.72 17.14
C ARG A 106 -10.06 -15.27 15.84
N GLY A 107 -10.64 -16.33 15.29
CA GLY A 107 -10.08 -17.05 14.15
C GLY A 107 -8.86 -17.88 14.55
N LEU A 108 -8.33 -18.63 13.59
CA LEU A 108 -7.11 -19.41 13.71
C LEU A 108 -5.93 -18.71 13.04
N HIS A 109 -4.77 -18.77 13.68
CA HIS A 109 -3.51 -18.43 13.02
C HIS A 109 -3.30 -19.35 11.81
N THR A 110 -3.16 -18.76 10.64
CA THR A 110 -3.15 -19.48 9.36
C THR A 110 -1.81 -19.31 8.66
N ILE A 111 -1.27 -20.41 8.12
CA ILE A 111 -0.10 -20.41 7.24
C ILE A 111 -0.58 -20.67 5.81
N ILE A 112 -0.23 -19.77 4.89
CA ILE A 112 -0.53 -19.92 3.46
C ILE A 112 0.71 -20.45 2.75
N PHE A 113 0.62 -21.67 2.21
CA PHE A 113 1.72 -22.31 1.48
C PHE A 113 1.51 -22.27 -0.03
N GLY A 114 2.59 -22.13 -0.79
CA GLY A 114 2.56 -22.12 -2.25
C GLY A 114 3.84 -21.55 -2.85
N GLU A 115 4.07 -21.81 -4.13
CA GLU A 115 5.26 -21.33 -4.86
C GLU A 115 5.32 -19.80 -4.95
N THR A 116 6.51 -19.25 -5.24
CA THR A 116 6.69 -17.81 -5.44
C THR A 116 5.82 -17.32 -6.60
N GLY A 117 5.10 -16.20 -6.41
CA GLY A 117 4.24 -15.62 -7.45
C GLY A 117 2.82 -16.17 -7.54
N THR A 118 2.44 -17.15 -6.73
CA THR A 118 1.07 -17.75 -6.71
C THR A 118 -0.02 -16.88 -6.09
N GLY A 119 0.28 -15.63 -5.70
CA GLY A 119 -0.73 -14.72 -5.13
C GLY A 119 -1.02 -14.89 -3.64
N LYS A 120 -0.12 -15.49 -2.85
CA LYS A 120 -0.30 -15.68 -1.39
C LYS A 120 -0.66 -14.40 -0.63
N SER A 121 -0.04 -13.26 -0.97
CA SER A 121 -0.33 -11.97 -0.34
C SER A 121 -1.74 -11.48 -0.68
N MET A 122 -2.16 -11.64 -1.95
CA MET A 122 -3.51 -11.33 -2.42
C MET A 122 -4.55 -12.22 -1.72
N PHE A 123 -4.23 -13.50 -1.51
CA PHE A 123 -5.09 -14.42 -0.78
C PHE A 123 -5.24 -14.03 0.70
N ALA A 124 -4.15 -13.57 1.34
CA ALA A 124 -4.21 -13.05 2.71
C ALA A 124 -5.05 -11.76 2.82
N GLU A 125 -5.02 -10.91 1.81
CA GLU A 125 -5.88 -9.72 1.70
C GLU A 125 -7.37 -10.11 1.55
N CYS A 126 -7.68 -11.13 0.72
CA CYS A 126 -9.04 -11.69 0.65
C CYS A 126 -9.52 -12.21 2.01
N MET A 127 -8.64 -12.91 2.73
CA MET A 127 -8.94 -13.39 4.09
C MET A 127 -9.25 -12.24 5.04
N TYR A 128 -8.47 -11.16 4.98
CA TYR A 128 -8.70 -9.97 5.79
C TYR A 128 -10.04 -9.32 5.47
N HIS A 129 -10.36 -9.08 4.20
CA HIS A 129 -11.66 -8.51 3.81
C HIS A 129 -12.83 -9.38 4.24
N PHE A 130 -12.73 -10.70 4.05
CA PHE A 130 -13.76 -11.63 4.52
C PHE A 130 -13.93 -11.59 6.05
N ALA A 131 -12.86 -11.39 6.82
CA ALA A 131 -12.94 -11.25 8.27
C ALA A 131 -13.68 -9.97 8.70
N ILE A 132 -13.55 -8.88 7.95
CA ILE A 132 -14.32 -7.64 8.15
C ILE A 132 -15.79 -7.86 7.80
N ASP A 133 -16.07 -8.45 6.64
CA ASP A 133 -17.42 -8.68 6.13
C ASP A 133 -18.21 -9.68 7.00
N SER A 134 -17.53 -10.62 7.64
CA SER A 134 -18.10 -11.60 8.57
C SER A 134 -18.17 -11.12 10.02
N GLU A 135 -17.88 -9.83 10.28
CA GLU A 135 -17.88 -9.20 11.60
C GLU A 135 -16.91 -9.84 12.61
N MET A 136 -15.92 -10.59 12.12
CA MET A 136 -14.88 -11.20 12.95
C MET A 136 -13.80 -10.18 13.34
N LEU A 137 -13.59 -9.18 12.50
CA LEU A 137 -12.76 -8.01 12.74
C LEU A 137 -13.61 -6.74 12.57
N SER A 138 -13.24 -5.68 13.31
CA SER A 138 -13.88 -4.38 13.16
C SER A 138 -13.46 -3.71 11.84
N ALA A 139 -14.33 -2.91 11.24
CA ALA A 139 -14.06 -2.24 9.96
C ALA A 139 -12.85 -1.30 9.98
N ASP A 140 -12.40 -0.87 11.17
CA ASP A 140 -11.23 -0.05 11.43
C ASP A 140 -9.97 -0.86 11.82
N ALA A 141 -10.06 -2.20 11.85
CA ALA A 141 -8.92 -3.04 12.15
C ALA A 141 -7.81 -2.82 11.10
N PRO A 142 -6.53 -2.72 11.48
CA PRO A 142 -5.46 -2.52 10.52
C PRO A 142 -5.07 -3.83 9.81
N PHE A 143 -4.88 -3.78 8.49
CA PHE A 143 -4.19 -4.85 7.76
C PHE A 143 -2.69 -4.54 7.66
N VAL A 144 -1.87 -5.23 8.45
CA VAL A 144 -0.42 -5.01 8.47
C VAL A 144 0.29 -6.11 7.69
N SER A 145 0.89 -5.75 6.55
CA SER A 145 1.80 -6.62 5.82
C SER A 145 3.23 -6.41 6.29
N PHE A 146 3.92 -7.49 6.63
CA PHE A 146 5.30 -7.45 7.08
C PHE A 146 6.16 -8.44 6.29
N ASN A 147 7.08 -7.90 5.47
CA ASN A 147 7.96 -8.71 4.65
C ASN A 147 9.25 -9.06 5.41
N CYS A 148 9.37 -10.31 5.84
CA CYS A 148 10.55 -10.78 6.55
C CYS A 148 11.83 -10.76 5.70
N ALA A 149 11.73 -10.79 4.37
CA ALA A 149 12.90 -10.82 3.49
C ALA A 149 13.74 -9.54 3.58
N ASP A 150 13.11 -8.39 3.82
CA ASP A 150 13.77 -7.08 3.89
C ASP A 150 14.73 -6.98 5.08
N TYR A 151 14.55 -7.84 6.09
CA TYR A 151 15.34 -7.84 7.32
C TYR A 151 16.28 -9.05 7.45
N ALA A 152 16.40 -9.87 6.41
CA ALA A 152 17.20 -11.11 6.46
C ALA A 152 18.68 -10.85 6.85
N GLN A 153 19.23 -9.69 6.46
CA GLN A 153 20.61 -9.31 6.77
C GLN A 153 20.77 -8.67 8.16
N ASN A 154 19.67 -8.23 8.79
CA ASN A 154 19.69 -7.52 10.07
C ASN A 154 18.56 -8.03 11.01
N PRO A 155 18.69 -9.24 11.56
CA PRO A 155 17.64 -9.85 12.41
C PRO A 155 17.31 -9.02 13.66
N GLN A 156 18.26 -8.23 14.17
CA GLN A 156 18.02 -7.34 15.32
C GLN A 156 16.99 -6.25 14.99
N LEU A 157 17.00 -5.72 13.75
CA LEU A 157 16.00 -4.74 13.31
C LEU A 157 14.63 -5.39 13.16
N LEU A 158 14.57 -6.63 12.65
CA LEU A 158 13.33 -7.42 12.60
C LEU A 158 12.66 -7.50 13.99
N PHE A 159 13.43 -7.89 15.02
CA PHE A 159 12.91 -7.97 16.38
C PHE A 159 12.47 -6.60 16.91
N GLY A 160 13.24 -5.55 16.64
CA GLY A 160 12.88 -4.18 17.02
C GLY A 160 11.59 -3.69 16.36
N HIS A 161 11.32 -4.07 15.10
CA HIS A 161 10.07 -3.75 14.42
C HIS A 161 8.88 -4.54 14.97
N ILE A 162 9.05 -5.84 15.24
CA ILE A 162 7.95 -6.70 15.73
C ILE A 162 7.59 -6.36 17.18
N PHE A 163 8.59 -6.28 18.07
CA PHE A 163 8.41 -6.17 19.52
C PHE A 163 8.60 -4.75 20.06
N GLY A 164 9.22 -3.86 19.29
CA GLY A 164 9.56 -2.51 19.72
C GLY A 164 10.99 -2.41 20.24
N ILE A 165 11.42 -1.17 20.46
CA ILE A 165 12.77 -0.83 20.90
C ILE A 165 12.65 0.10 22.11
N LYS A 166 13.39 -0.19 23.17
CA LYS A 166 13.60 0.75 24.28
C LYS A 166 14.79 1.66 24.00
N LYS A 167 14.71 2.91 24.46
CA LYS A 167 15.82 3.86 24.45
C LYS A 167 17.06 3.22 25.04
N GLY A 168 18.18 3.30 24.32
CA GLY A 168 19.45 2.73 24.74
C GLY A 168 19.62 1.22 24.48
N ALA A 169 18.68 0.55 23.79
CA ALA A 169 18.83 -0.86 23.43
C ALA A 169 20.01 -1.12 22.45
N TYR A 170 20.40 -0.13 21.65
CA TYR A 170 21.60 -0.14 20.82
C TYR A 170 22.13 1.29 20.62
N THR A 171 23.35 1.43 20.11
CA THR A 171 23.96 2.73 19.79
C THR A 171 23.15 3.43 18.69
N GLY A 172 22.41 4.48 19.06
CA GLY A 172 21.52 5.22 18.16
C GLY A 172 20.03 5.10 18.49
N ALA A 173 19.63 4.25 19.45
CA ALA A 173 18.27 4.18 19.95
C ALA A 173 17.94 5.38 20.85
N ALA A 174 17.68 6.54 20.23
CA ALA A 174 17.47 7.82 20.93
C ALA A 174 16.15 7.88 21.70
N GLN A 175 15.14 7.12 21.28
CA GLN A 175 13.79 7.12 21.84
C GLN A 175 13.18 5.71 21.84
N ASP A 176 12.13 5.55 22.65
CA ASP A 176 11.31 4.34 22.64
C ASP A 176 10.50 4.27 21.34
N SER A 177 10.37 3.09 20.76
CA SER A 177 9.54 2.82 19.59
C SER A 177 8.63 1.62 19.86
N PRO A 178 7.29 1.75 19.78
CA PRO A 178 6.39 0.63 19.91
C PRO A 178 6.52 -0.34 18.72
N GLY A 179 6.45 -1.63 18.99
CA GLY A 179 6.47 -2.68 17.96
C GLY A 179 5.12 -2.88 17.28
N LEU A 180 5.11 -3.63 16.17
CA LEU A 180 3.90 -3.98 15.43
C LEU A 180 2.88 -4.75 16.28
N ILE A 181 3.33 -5.62 17.19
CA ILE A 181 2.44 -6.38 18.08
C ILE A 181 1.63 -5.46 19.01
N ALA A 182 2.17 -4.30 19.39
CA ALA A 182 1.45 -3.36 20.25
C ALA A 182 0.34 -2.60 19.51
N LYS A 183 0.31 -2.66 18.17
CA LYS A 183 -0.68 -2.01 17.31
C LYS A 183 -1.77 -2.98 16.81
N ALA A 184 -1.64 -4.28 17.10
CA ALA A 184 -2.57 -5.34 16.74
C ALA A 184 -3.46 -5.70 17.94
#